data_AF-A0A7W2R5A6-F1
#
_entry.id   AF-A0A7W2R5A6-F1
#
_cell.length_a   1.000
_cell.length_b   1.000
_cell.length_c   1.000
_cell.angle_alpha   90.00
_cell.angle_beta   90.00
_cell.angle_gamma   90.00
#
_symmetry.space_group_name_H-M   'P 1'
#
loop_
_entity.id
_entity.type
_entity.pdbx_description
1 polymer ?
#
loop_
_entity_poly.entity_id
_entity_poly.type
_entity_poly.pdbx_seq_one_letter_code
_entity_poly.pdbx_strand_id
1 'polypeptide(L)'
;MKNLLFILFIGLTALGCSTDDNASNAVTVIYHQTYCSDPWEAVEDNSELAAIITNFFASENIVISHLKIDAKGTAQDCLGCGCLTGKRVILKVHKYDLDAIKAFRFEEYDKPY
;
A
#
# COMPACT_ATOMS: atom_id res chain seq x y z
N MET A 1 -0.31 63.76 -33.71
CA MET A 1 0.96 63.29 -33.14
C MET A 1 0.74 61.90 -32.55
N LYS A 2 1.45 60.90 -33.11
CA LYS A 2 1.96 59.65 -32.50
C LYS A 2 1.04 58.94 -31.48
N ASN A 3 0.29 57.92 -31.92
CA ASN A 3 0.56 56.47 -31.75
C ASN A 3 0.53 56.02 -30.27
N LEU A 4 0.00 54.87 -29.84
CA LEU A 4 0.19 53.52 -30.35
C LEU A 4 -0.69 52.56 -29.50
N LEU A 5 -1.38 51.61 -30.18
CA LEU A 5 -1.56 50.19 -29.84
C LEU A 5 -2.29 49.69 -28.56
N PHE A 6 -3.42 49.01 -28.85
CA PHE A 6 -3.90 47.70 -28.35
C PHE A 6 -2.90 46.82 -27.58
N ILE A 7 -3.41 46.08 -26.57
CA ILE A 7 -3.10 44.67 -26.16
C ILE A 7 -4.03 44.39 -24.95
N LEU A 8 -5.21 43.77 -25.06
CA LEU A 8 -5.50 42.33 -25.08
C LEU A 8 -4.53 41.47 -24.26
N PHE A 9 -4.84 41.19 -23.00
CA PHE A 9 -4.28 40.02 -22.31
C PHE A 9 -5.38 39.03 -21.92
N ILE A 10 -5.50 38.06 -22.82
CA ILE A 10 -6.20 36.79 -22.71
C ILE A 10 -5.63 35.96 -21.56
N GLY A 11 -6.54 35.31 -20.85
CA GLY A 11 -6.40 33.91 -20.43
C GLY A 11 -5.22 33.59 -19.53
N LEU A 12 -5.41 33.76 -18.22
CA LEU A 12 -4.68 32.96 -17.26
C LEU A 12 -5.32 31.56 -17.27
N THR A 13 -4.79 30.68 -18.13
CA THR A 13 -5.10 29.26 -18.12
C THR A 13 -4.69 28.70 -16.76
N ALA A 14 -5.68 28.22 -16.00
CA ALA A 14 -5.42 27.36 -14.86
C ALA A 14 -4.74 26.10 -15.39
N LEU A 15 -3.45 25.97 -15.10
CA LEU A 15 -2.75 24.69 -15.13
C LEU A 15 -3.39 23.82 -14.05
N GLY A 16 -4.39 23.02 -14.47
CA GLY A 16 -4.88 21.90 -13.69
C GLY A 16 -3.74 20.90 -13.57
N CYS A 17 -3.08 20.89 -12.42
CA CYS A 17 -2.12 19.86 -12.06
C CYS A 17 -2.91 18.57 -11.83
N SER A 18 -3.10 17.78 -12.88
CA SER A 18 -3.56 16.39 -12.75
C SER A 18 -2.35 15.54 -12.37
N THR A 19 -1.98 15.53 -11.09
CA THR A 19 -1.03 14.55 -10.57
C THR A 19 -1.78 13.26 -10.29
N ASP A 20 -1.86 12.40 -11.30
CA ASP A 20 -2.31 11.01 -11.16
C ASP A 20 -1.15 10.04 -11.46
N ASP A 21 0.09 10.47 -11.21
CA ASP A 21 1.30 9.73 -11.57
C ASP A 21 1.65 8.60 -10.57
N ASN A 22 1.00 8.56 -9.41
CA ASN A 22 1.32 7.60 -8.34
C ASN A 22 0.66 6.23 -8.52
N ALA A 23 -0.32 6.10 -9.41
CA ALA A 23 -0.93 4.80 -9.73
C ALA A 23 -0.01 3.92 -10.62
N SER A 24 0.93 4.53 -11.35
CA SER A 24 1.76 3.79 -12.34
C SER A 24 2.89 2.96 -11.76
N ASN A 25 3.24 3.16 -10.48
CA ASN A 25 4.39 2.52 -9.84
C ASN A 25 4.06 1.74 -8.56
N ALA A 26 2.77 1.58 -8.24
CA ALA A 26 2.35 0.78 -7.09
C ALA A 26 2.12 -0.68 -7.50
N VAL A 27 2.65 -1.61 -6.71
CA VAL A 27 2.38 -3.04 -6.82
C VAL A 27 1.53 -3.49 -5.64
N THR A 28 0.57 -4.37 -5.92
CA THR A 28 -0.26 -4.95 -4.86
C THR A 28 0.38 -6.25 -4.40
N VAL A 29 0.52 -6.40 -3.09
CA VAL A 29 1.09 -7.59 -2.48
C VAL A 29 0.18 -8.12 -1.37
N ILE A 30 0.30 -9.41 -1.10
CA ILE A 30 -0.49 -10.12 -0.10
C ILE A 30 0.40 -10.89 0.86
N TYR A 31 -0.03 -10.96 2.10
CA TYR A 31 0.57 -11.78 3.13
C TYR A 31 -0.51 -12.60 3.84
N HIS A 32 -0.20 -13.87 4.04
CA HIS A 32 -1.06 -14.81 4.73
C HIS A 32 -0.68 -14.84 6.22
N GLN A 33 -1.57 -14.32 7.05
CA GLN A 33 -1.31 -14.18 8.48
C GLN A 33 -1.15 -15.54 9.14
N THR A 34 -0.14 -15.66 10.01
CA THR A 34 0.18 -16.86 10.77
C THR A 34 -0.14 -16.67 12.26
N TYR A 35 -0.25 -17.75 13.03
CA TYR A 35 -0.61 -17.63 14.45
C TYR A 35 0.48 -16.96 15.30
N CYS A 36 1.77 -17.22 15.04
CA CYS A 36 2.86 -16.62 15.82
C CYS A 36 4.18 -16.42 15.06
N SER A 37 4.21 -16.60 13.74
CA SER A 37 5.41 -16.37 12.91
C SER A 37 5.33 -15.08 12.08
N ASP A 38 4.45 -14.17 12.47
CA ASP A 38 4.36 -12.85 11.86
C ASP A 38 5.51 -11.96 12.36
N PRO A 39 6.07 -11.06 11.51
CA PRO A 39 7.13 -10.13 11.92
C PRO A 39 6.68 -9.07 12.93
N TRP A 40 5.36 -8.90 13.10
CA TRP A 40 4.74 -7.90 13.96
C TRP A 40 3.95 -8.56 15.09
N GLU A 41 3.58 -7.76 16.09
CA GLU A 41 2.79 -8.21 17.23
C GLU A 41 1.39 -8.67 16.80
N ALA A 42 0.94 -9.78 17.38
CA ALA A 42 -0.40 -10.29 17.16
C ALA A 42 -1.42 -9.47 17.97
N VAL A 43 -2.38 -8.87 17.26
CA VAL A 43 -3.52 -8.17 17.86
C VAL A 43 -4.81 -8.60 17.16
N GLU A 44 -5.91 -8.61 17.91
CA GLU A 44 -7.20 -9.08 17.40
C GLU A 44 -7.91 -8.03 16.53
N ASP A 45 -7.80 -6.76 16.92
CA ASP A 45 -8.44 -5.65 16.21
C ASP A 45 -7.71 -5.33 14.90
N ASN A 46 -8.46 -5.26 13.80
CA ASN A 46 -7.88 -5.02 12.49
C ASN A 46 -7.37 -3.59 12.31
N SER A 47 -7.94 -2.59 13.01
CA SER A 47 -7.49 -1.21 12.92
C SER A 47 -6.16 -1.04 13.66
N GLU A 48 -6.03 -1.65 14.83
CA GLU A 48 -4.77 -1.71 15.57
C GLU A 48 -3.69 -2.47 14.78
N LEU A 49 -4.05 -3.64 14.23
CA LEU A 49 -3.15 -4.43 13.39
C LEU A 49 -2.66 -3.63 12.17
N ALA A 50 -3.56 -2.89 11.51
CA ALA A 50 -3.20 -2.01 10.40
C ALA A 50 -2.18 -0.94 10.80
N ALA A 51 -2.34 -0.33 11.97
CA ALA A 51 -1.40 0.67 12.49
C ALA A 51 -0.04 0.05 12.80
N ILE A 52 0.00 -1.12 13.43
CA ILE A 52 1.23 -1.85 13.75
C ILE A 52 1.99 -2.20 12.47
N ILE A 53 1.31 -2.78 11.48
CA ILE A 53 1.92 -3.15 10.20
C ILE A 53 2.45 -1.91 9.46
N THR A 54 1.68 -0.81 9.47
CA THR A 54 2.12 0.44 8.85
C THR A 54 3.39 0.99 9.51
N ASN A 55 3.45 0.99 10.84
CA ASN A 55 4.63 1.45 11.59
C ASN A 55 5.84 0.54 11.40
N PHE A 56 5.62 -0.79 11.37
CA PHE A 56 6.66 -1.78 11.10
C PHE A 56 7.34 -1.49 9.76
N PHE A 57 6.57 -1.37 8.67
CA PHE A 57 7.13 -1.12 7.35
C PHE A 57 7.73 0.28 7.19
N ALA A 58 7.19 1.29 7.88
CA ALA A 58 7.82 2.61 7.93
C ALA A 58 9.23 2.55 8.54
N SER A 59 9.44 1.71 9.56
CA SER A 59 10.77 1.51 10.17
C SER A 59 11.75 0.77 9.26
N GLU A 60 11.23 -0.04 8.34
CA GLU A 60 11.99 -0.72 7.28
C GLU A 60 12.18 0.16 6.03
N ASN A 61 11.81 1.44 6.08
CA ASN A 61 11.84 2.40 4.96
C ASN A 61 10.96 1.99 3.76
N ILE A 62 9.89 1.21 4.00
CA ILE A 62 8.91 0.80 2.99
C ILE A 62 7.63 1.61 3.19
N VAL A 63 7.21 2.35 2.17
CA VAL A 63 6.01 3.19 2.23
C VAL A 63 4.80 2.41 1.74
N ILE A 64 3.80 2.26 2.62
CA ILE A 64 2.50 1.67 2.29
C ILE A 64 1.53 2.76 1.87
N SER A 65 1.08 2.72 0.62
CA SER A 65 0.07 3.65 0.08
C SER A 65 -1.37 3.21 0.37
N HIS A 66 -1.57 1.92 0.62
CA HIS A 66 -2.87 1.36 0.98
C HIS A 66 -2.68 0.05 1.75
N LEU A 67 -3.51 -0.17 2.76
CA LEU A 67 -3.53 -1.40 3.58
C LEU A 67 -4.98 -1.85 3.77
N LYS A 68 -5.22 -3.14 3.53
CA LYS A 68 -6.50 -3.82 3.81
C LYS A 68 -6.24 -5.13 4.54
N ILE A 69 -7.06 -5.42 5.53
CA ILE A 69 -7.09 -6.71 6.22
C ILE A 69 -8.46 -7.34 6.00
N ASP A 70 -8.49 -8.61 5.59
CA ASP A 70 -9.73 -9.39 5.50
C ASP A 70 -9.52 -10.84 5.94
N ALA A 71 -10.61 -11.57 6.16
CA ALA A 71 -10.61 -12.97 6.57
C ALA A 71 -10.97 -13.92 5.40
N LYS A 72 -10.55 -13.59 4.18
CA LYS A 72 -10.84 -14.40 2.97
C LYS A 72 -9.69 -15.35 2.61
N GLY A 73 -8.77 -15.61 3.54
CA GLY A 73 -7.69 -16.59 3.39
C GLY A 73 -8.12 -17.99 3.79
N THR A 74 -7.22 -18.94 3.56
CA THR A 74 -7.38 -20.32 4.03
C THR A 74 -6.88 -20.40 5.46
N ALA A 75 -7.78 -20.68 6.40
CA ALA A 75 -7.40 -21.04 7.76
C ALA A 75 -6.90 -22.49 7.79
N GLN A 76 -5.93 -22.76 8.67
CA GLN A 76 -5.40 -24.10 8.90
C GLN A 76 -5.64 -24.51 10.35
N ASP A 77 -6.23 -25.69 10.52
CA ASP A 77 -6.47 -26.29 11.84
C ASP A 77 -5.21 -27.02 12.33
N CYS A 78 -4.22 -26.25 12.78
CA CYS A 78 -3.02 -26.78 13.43
C CYS A 78 -2.46 -25.84 14.52
N LEU A 79 -1.67 -26.41 15.42
CA LEU A 79 -1.10 -25.71 16.59
C LEU A 79 0.31 -25.16 16.34
N GLY A 80 0.76 -25.10 15.08
CA GLY A 80 2.09 -24.59 14.73
C GLY A 80 2.09 -23.08 14.48
N CYS A 81 3.18 -22.39 14.81
CA CYS A 81 3.24 -20.93 14.61
C CYS A 81 3.06 -20.46 13.17
N GLY A 82 3.51 -21.27 12.20
CA GLY A 82 3.34 -20.98 10.78
C GLY A 82 1.97 -21.35 10.21
N CYS A 83 1.08 -21.93 11.02
CA CYS A 83 -0.27 -22.25 10.56
C CYS A 83 -1.03 -20.97 10.26
N LEU A 84 -1.77 -20.97 9.15
CA LEU A 84 -2.50 -19.79 8.69
C LEU A 84 -3.76 -19.56 9.52
N THR A 85 -4.02 -18.31 9.88
CA THR A 85 -5.21 -17.91 10.63
C THR A 85 -6.45 -17.70 9.74
N GLY A 86 -6.26 -17.65 8.42
CA GLY A 86 -7.29 -17.25 7.45
C GLY A 86 -7.41 -15.74 7.26
N LYS A 87 -6.76 -14.91 8.10
CA LYS A 87 -6.60 -13.47 7.85
C LYS A 87 -5.54 -13.23 6.78
N ARG A 88 -5.75 -12.19 5.97
CA ARG A 88 -4.84 -11.74 4.91
C ARG A 88 -4.57 -10.26 5.07
N VAL A 89 -3.31 -9.87 4.90
CA VAL A 89 -2.88 -8.48 4.82
C VAL A 89 -2.58 -8.17 3.36
N ILE A 90 -3.24 -7.16 2.81
CA ILE A 90 -3.10 -6.77 1.40
C ILE A 90 -2.60 -5.33 1.39
N LEU A 91 -1.44 -5.11 0.76
CA LEU A 91 -0.76 -3.82 0.73
C LEU A 91 -0.61 -3.30 -0.70
N LYS A 92 -0.54 -1.99 -0.87
CA LYS A 92 0.01 -1.35 -2.07
C LYS A 92 1.32 -0.66 -1.70
N VAL A 93 2.41 -1.11 -2.29
CA VAL A 93 3.76 -0.58 -2.07
C VAL A 93 4.38 -0.09 -3.38
N HIS A 94 5.46 0.67 -3.29
CA HIS A 94 6.19 1.08 -4.48
C HIS A 94 6.85 -0.14 -5.14
N LYS A 95 6.89 -0.20 -6.48
CA LYS A 95 7.50 -1.32 -7.23
C LYS A 95 8.97 -1.58 -6.90
N TYR A 96 9.69 -0.55 -6.45
CA TYR A 96 11.09 -0.66 -6.02
C TYR A 96 11.25 -1.33 -4.65
N ASP A 97 10.19 -1.38 -3.85
CA ASP A 97 10.18 -2.05 -2.55
C ASP A 97 9.73 -3.52 -2.67
N LEU A 98 9.43 -4.00 -3.88
CA LEU A 98 8.89 -5.34 -4.11
C LEU A 98 9.82 -6.45 -3.61
N ASP A 99 11.12 -6.34 -3.88
CA ASP A 99 12.07 -7.35 -3.43
C ASP A 99 12.28 -7.28 -1.91
N ALA A 100 12.26 -6.08 -1.34
CA ALA A 100 12.37 -5.86 0.10
C ALA A 100 11.16 -6.44 0.84
N ILE A 101 9.94 -6.19 0.35
CA ILE A 101 8.73 -6.69 1.01
C ILE A 101 8.59 -8.23 0.88
N LYS A 102 9.06 -8.82 -0.21
CA LYS A 102 9.11 -10.28 -0.40
C LYS A 102 9.97 -10.99 0.65
N ALA A 103 10.98 -10.33 1.21
CA ALA A 103 11.77 -10.87 2.32
C ALA A 103 10.91 -11.15 3.57
N PHE A 104 9.78 -10.47 3.72
CA PHE A 104 8.79 -10.68 4.78
C PHE A 104 7.67 -11.67 4.39
N ARG A 105 7.87 -12.49 3.35
CA ARG A 105 6.90 -13.47 2.82
C ARG A 105 5.65 -12.87 2.17
N PHE A 106 5.71 -11.63 1.72
CA PHE A 106 4.69 -11.07 0.85
C PHE A 106 4.84 -11.61 -0.57
N GLU A 107 3.72 -11.82 -1.23
CA GLU A 107 3.63 -12.28 -2.62
C GLU A 107 2.91 -11.24 -3.47
N GLU A 108 3.20 -11.15 -4.76
CA GLU A 108 2.43 -10.30 -5.67
C GLU A 108 0.97 -10.76 -5.74
N TYR A 109 0.05 -9.80 -5.82
CA TYR A 109 -1.37 -10.09 -5.76
C TYR A 109 -2.13 -9.34 -6.88
N ASP A 110 -2.50 -10.09 -7.90
CA ASP A 110 -3.09 -9.56 -9.14
C ASP A 110 -4.61 -9.33 -9.06
N LYS A 111 -5.26 -9.62 -7.92
CA LYS A 111 -6.71 -9.42 -7.81
C LYS A 111 -7.02 -7.97 -7.38
N PRO A 112 -8.00 -7.32 -8.03
CA PRO A 112 -8.42 -5.99 -7.63
C PRO A 112 -8.99 -5.98 -6.20
N TYR A 113 -8.76 -4.87 -5.50
CA TYR A 113 -9.16 -4.62 -4.10
C TYR A 113 -10.66 -4.65 -3.86
#